data_AF-A0A8S0ZUT1-F1
#
_entry.id   AF-A0A8S0ZUT1-F1
#
_cell.length_a   1.000
_cell.length_b   1.000
_cell.length_c   1.000
_cell.angle_alpha   90.00
_cell.angle_beta   90.00
_cell.angle_gamma   90.00
#
_symmetry.space_group_name_H-M   'P 1'
#
loop_
_entity.id
_entity.type
_entity.pdbx_description
1 polymer ?
#
loop_
_entity_poly.entity_id
_entity_poly.type
_entity_poly.pdbx_seq_one_letter_code
_entity_poly.pdbx_strand_id
1 'polypeptide(L)'
;MAPKPPAPAPSGQRNQAFREVDKAMYELQIADLNRKLARFRASIAEYEQRNIDLQNAYDQLDEDRADIIAYLKKTLNVKNEENAELKDRVKSLEELRELETAQFREKISELEKNFTTMKDQLTSENKLLAGKLNTLEEFRAIKDALMQKFEKQEREFEAQEMKYKRVIYDAEKKFVIGKDKLKKEMEGRLLQLAQEFQDASEARIAASTHRVIRENIALNNQLDSLLLTQAKVAEQNEKYKEDERAARNAMEVAEAERDKAINKSIVQIKVIEQLTTAFRTASQNKALHDKQAYDLDNLQVKVQKLTKENENMILQIRILEQNLHSCLGQQSQNIIETKKLTKERDKYKQVIKSATSAIQAALKVDLWATIDPRREILERKVVLTNILDVINQHHRAICAESVDSLVSLTDVYEKGDLGFVPKPKALARKSKTLVEATKSQESVAPKRSTAAASTTISSLGTVKTMPSLDIMPQREDLSISSRESIPSFTVTSIHSHVSESDIVPEDSFEALTDVEKQLALSKLEIQKSILKDLALSGTGLHSKSRAETLEPSSKLKISESTVGKRRESEEVGEVESKHSKYEEDEDEKTEGEESEGEKPENEEAQKQELVTDEQAEDKPIEDSDNPIDQDDKTE
;
A
#
# COMPACT_ATOMS: atom_id res chain seq x y z
N MET A 1 171.24 -32.91 32.03
CA MET A 1 170.92 -34.36 32.02
C MET A 1 169.41 -34.53 31.90
N ALA A 2 168.94 -35.67 31.39
CA ALA A 2 167.55 -36.14 31.51
C ALA A 2 167.46 -37.14 32.70
N PRO A 3 166.33 -37.83 33.01
CA PRO A 3 164.97 -37.73 32.46
C PRO A 3 163.81 -37.70 33.52
N LYS A 4 162.56 -37.72 33.00
CA LYS A 4 161.26 -38.20 33.56
C LYS A 4 161.24 -39.10 34.84
N PRO A 5 160.08 -39.28 35.51
CA PRO A 5 158.99 -38.33 35.83
C PRO A 5 158.32 -38.59 37.23
N PRO A 6 157.27 -37.84 37.62
CA PRO A 6 156.21 -38.35 38.50
C PRO A 6 154.82 -38.33 37.82
N ALA A 7 153.93 -39.25 38.22
CA ALA A 7 152.55 -39.36 37.71
C ALA A 7 151.54 -38.56 38.56
N PRO A 8 150.40 -38.10 37.99
CA PRO A 8 149.45 -37.21 38.66
C PRO A 8 148.46 -37.94 39.60
N ALA A 9 147.97 -37.22 40.62
CA ALA A 9 147.00 -37.71 41.60
C ALA A 9 145.54 -37.67 41.08
N PRO A 10 144.63 -38.53 41.59
CA PRO A 10 143.26 -38.65 41.08
C PRO A 10 142.28 -37.65 41.71
N SER A 11 141.79 -36.68 40.93
CA SER A 11 140.74 -35.71 41.35
C SER A 11 139.37 -35.96 40.69
N GLY A 12 139.10 -37.17 40.20
CA GLY A 12 137.94 -37.45 39.33
C GLY A 12 136.59 -37.63 40.02
N GLN A 13 136.54 -38.36 41.14
CA GLN A 13 135.28 -38.84 41.73
C GLN A 13 134.39 -37.72 42.28
N ARG A 14 134.97 -36.69 42.90
CA ARG A 14 134.21 -35.59 43.51
C ARG A 14 133.38 -34.83 42.46
N ASN A 15 133.89 -34.72 41.23
CA ASN A 15 133.18 -34.11 40.10
C ASN A 15 132.18 -35.05 39.41
N GLN A 16 132.17 -36.36 39.69
CA GLN A 16 131.08 -37.25 39.27
C GLN A 16 129.93 -37.19 40.28
N ALA A 17 130.23 -37.36 41.57
CA ALA A 17 129.24 -37.23 42.64
C ALA A 17 128.51 -35.86 42.63
N PHE A 18 129.23 -34.75 42.38
CA PHE A 18 128.58 -33.44 42.25
C PHE A 18 127.63 -33.38 41.06
N ARG A 19 128.03 -33.89 39.88
CA ARG A 19 127.18 -33.94 38.69
C ARG A 19 126.00 -34.92 38.83
N GLU A 20 126.12 -35.96 39.65
CA GLU A 20 125.02 -36.87 39.99
C GLU A 20 124.01 -36.21 40.94
N VAL A 21 124.48 -35.41 41.90
CA VAL A 21 123.63 -34.57 42.76
C VAL A 21 122.94 -33.46 41.96
N ASP A 22 123.67 -32.76 41.09
CA ASP A 22 123.10 -31.77 40.17
C ASP A 22 122.04 -32.42 39.25
N LYS A 23 122.34 -33.59 38.68
CA LYS A 23 121.42 -34.36 37.86
C LYS A 23 120.17 -34.77 38.64
N ALA A 24 120.31 -35.25 39.88
CA ALA A 24 119.17 -35.59 40.74
C ALA A 24 118.34 -34.35 41.13
N MET A 25 118.98 -33.20 41.34
CA MET A 25 118.30 -31.91 41.57
C MET A 25 117.51 -31.49 40.33
N TYR A 26 118.10 -31.56 39.13
CA TYR A 26 117.41 -31.24 37.88
C TYR A 26 116.30 -32.26 37.57
N GLU A 27 116.48 -33.55 37.86
CA GLU A 27 115.43 -34.57 37.72
C GLU A 27 114.26 -34.34 38.67
N LEU A 28 114.52 -33.95 39.92
CA LEU A 28 113.48 -33.52 40.86
C LEU A 28 112.76 -32.24 40.40
N GLN A 29 113.52 -31.25 39.89
CA GLN A 29 112.97 -30.02 39.34
C GLN A 29 112.11 -30.30 38.10
N ILE A 30 112.53 -31.20 37.21
CA ILE A 30 111.75 -31.68 36.06
C ILE A 30 110.50 -32.42 36.52
N ALA A 31 110.58 -33.27 37.55
CA ALA A 31 109.42 -33.95 38.12
C ALA A 31 108.39 -32.97 38.69
N ASP A 32 108.81 -31.94 39.42
CA ASP A 32 107.93 -30.92 39.98
C ASP A 32 107.40 -29.93 38.94
N LEU A 33 108.18 -29.60 37.91
CA LEU A 33 107.67 -28.88 36.74
C LEU A 33 106.63 -29.71 35.99
N ASN A 34 106.86 -31.00 35.77
CA ASN A 34 105.88 -31.90 35.16
C ASN A 34 104.61 -32.06 36.01
N ARG A 35 104.72 -32.12 37.35
CA ARG A 35 103.57 -32.10 38.27
C ARG A 35 102.78 -30.80 38.16
N LYS A 36 103.45 -29.64 38.10
CA LYS A 36 102.80 -28.33 37.88
C LYS A 36 102.11 -28.27 36.51
N LEU A 37 102.78 -28.72 35.46
CA LEU A 37 102.27 -28.78 34.09
C LEU A 37 101.05 -29.72 33.98
N ALA A 38 101.08 -30.87 34.65
CA ALA A 38 99.93 -31.78 34.74
C ALA A 38 98.74 -31.15 35.49
N ARG A 39 98.98 -30.42 36.60
CA ARG A 39 97.93 -29.65 37.30
C ARG A 39 97.35 -28.54 36.44
N PHE A 40 98.18 -27.81 35.69
CA PHE A 40 97.70 -26.78 34.76
C PHE A 40 96.90 -27.39 33.61
N ARG A 41 97.32 -28.53 33.04
CA ARG A 41 96.52 -29.27 32.02
C ARG A 41 95.18 -29.74 32.57
N ALA A 42 95.14 -30.29 33.79
CA ALA A 42 93.88 -30.68 34.43
C ALA A 42 92.97 -29.46 34.65
N SER A 43 93.52 -28.36 35.17
CA SER A 43 92.77 -27.11 35.36
C SER A 43 92.27 -26.51 34.03
N ILE A 44 93.05 -26.59 32.95
CA ILE A 44 92.63 -26.16 31.61
C ILE A 44 91.48 -27.04 31.11
N ALA A 45 91.60 -28.37 31.20
CA ALA A 45 90.53 -29.29 30.81
C ALA A 45 89.24 -29.07 31.65
N GLU A 46 89.36 -28.75 32.94
CA GLU A 46 88.20 -28.35 33.75
C GLU A 46 87.59 -27.01 33.30
N TYR A 47 88.40 -26.02 32.89
CA TYR A 47 87.89 -24.76 32.37
C TYR A 47 87.26 -24.92 30.98
N GLU A 48 87.84 -25.75 30.12
CA GLU A 48 87.28 -26.13 28.81
C GLU A 48 85.92 -26.83 29.00
N GLN A 49 85.84 -27.81 29.91
CA GLN A 49 84.57 -28.48 30.25
C GLN A 49 83.54 -27.48 30.80
N ARG A 50 83.91 -26.63 31.78
CA ARG A 50 83.02 -25.59 32.31
C ARG A 50 82.55 -24.61 31.24
N ASN A 51 83.39 -24.28 30.26
CA ASN A 51 83.04 -23.38 29.16
C ASN A 51 82.08 -24.06 28.16
N ILE A 52 82.25 -25.36 27.91
CA ILE A 52 81.30 -26.18 27.13
C ILE A 52 79.97 -26.29 27.87
N ASP A 53 79.98 -26.57 29.18
CA ASP A 53 78.78 -26.66 30.02
C ASP A 53 78.01 -25.33 30.06
N LEU A 54 78.73 -24.19 30.16
CA LEU A 54 78.15 -22.85 30.07
C LEU A 54 77.58 -22.56 28.68
N GLN A 55 78.27 -22.90 27.59
CA GLN A 55 77.74 -22.71 26.23
C GLN A 55 76.45 -23.52 26.03
N ASN A 56 76.45 -24.81 26.41
CA ASN A 56 75.27 -25.66 26.37
C ASN A 56 74.09 -25.07 27.18
N ALA A 57 74.37 -24.40 28.30
CA ALA A 57 73.36 -23.75 29.13
C ALA A 57 72.84 -22.43 28.51
N TYR A 58 73.69 -21.67 27.81
CA TYR A 58 73.25 -20.51 27.02
C TYR A 58 72.38 -20.93 25.82
N ASP A 59 72.81 -21.96 25.08
CA ASP A 59 72.08 -22.48 23.93
C ASP A 59 70.69 -23.02 24.35
N GLN A 60 70.62 -23.75 25.46
CA GLN A 60 69.33 -24.18 26.05
C GLN A 60 68.46 -23.00 26.50
N LEU A 61 69.05 -21.97 27.11
CA LEU A 61 68.30 -20.79 27.56
C LEU A 61 67.73 -20.00 26.37
N ASP A 62 68.45 -19.92 25.25
CA ASP A 62 67.96 -19.26 24.03
C ASP A 62 66.95 -20.13 23.24
N GLU A 63 67.06 -21.47 23.28
CA GLU A 63 65.97 -22.36 22.84
C GLU A 63 64.69 -22.17 23.67
N ASP A 64 64.79 -22.17 25.00
CA ASP A 64 63.64 -21.98 25.90
C ASP A 64 63.01 -20.58 25.70
N ARG A 65 63.85 -19.54 25.55
CA ARG A 65 63.37 -18.18 25.18
C ARG A 65 62.64 -18.19 23.84
N ALA A 66 63.15 -18.89 22.83
CA ALA A 66 62.52 -18.97 21.52
C ALA A 66 61.17 -19.72 21.58
N ASP A 67 61.08 -20.86 22.26
CA ASP A 67 59.83 -21.61 22.46
C ASP A 67 58.81 -20.78 23.28
N ILE A 68 59.24 -20.04 24.32
CA ILE A 68 58.38 -19.11 25.08
C ILE A 68 57.88 -17.96 24.20
N ILE A 69 58.75 -17.32 23.42
CA ILE A 69 58.37 -16.23 22.51
C ILE A 69 57.40 -16.75 21.43
N ALA A 70 57.61 -17.95 20.89
CA ALA A 70 56.70 -18.57 19.94
C ALA A 70 55.34 -18.89 20.56
N TYR A 71 55.31 -19.42 21.79
CA TYR A 71 54.07 -19.68 22.53
C TYR A 71 53.30 -18.39 22.83
N LEU A 72 53.97 -17.33 23.29
CA LEU A 72 53.35 -16.04 23.57
C LEU A 72 52.84 -15.36 22.28
N LYS A 73 53.62 -15.36 21.20
CA LYS A 73 53.17 -14.86 19.87
C LYS A 73 51.94 -15.62 19.37
N LYS A 74 51.93 -16.96 19.46
CA LYS A 74 50.78 -17.78 19.06
C LYS A 74 49.55 -17.48 19.92
N THR A 75 49.72 -17.40 21.23
CA THR A 75 48.62 -17.09 22.18
C THR A 75 48.06 -15.69 21.94
N LEU A 76 48.93 -14.70 21.70
CA LEU A 76 48.54 -13.34 21.33
C LEU A 76 47.79 -13.30 20.00
N ASN A 77 48.23 -14.06 18.98
CA ASN A 77 47.53 -14.12 17.69
C ASN A 77 46.13 -14.71 17.85
N VAL A 78 45.99 -15.84 18.56
CA VAL A 78 44.69 -16.46 18.85
C VAL A 78 43.78 -15.49 19.62
N LYS A 79 44.32 -14.75 20.60
CA LYS A 79 43.55 -13.73 21.33
C LYS A 79 43.22 -12.49 20.49
N ASN A 80 43.98 -12.18 19.44
CA ASN A 80 43.63 -11.14 18.48
C ASN A 80 42.57 -11.63 17.47
N GLU A 81 42.65 -12.88 17.01
CA GLU A 81 41.63 -13.53 16.17
C GLU A 81 40.29 -13.61 16.95
N GLU A 82 40.29 -14.10 18.20
CA GLU A 82 39.10 -14.08 19.09
C GLU A 82 38.54 -12.65 19.31
N ASN A 83 39.40 -11.64 19.49
CA ASN A 83 38.95 -10.25 19.66
C ASN A 83 38.39 -9.64 18.37
N ALA A 84 38.80 -10.11 17.19
CA ALA A 84 38.22 -9.69 15.92
C ALA A 84 36.82 -10.31 15.75
N GLU A 85 36.71 -11.64 15.93
CA GLU A 85 35.42 -12.36 15.90
C GLU A 85 34.40 -11.76 16.87
N LEU A 86 34.82 -11.42 18.09
CA LEU A 86 33.94 -10.77 19.08
C LEU A 86 33.54 -9.35 18.68
N LYS A 87 34.43 -8.55 18.07
CA LYS A 87 34.09 -7.20 17.59
C LYS A 87 33.11 -7.24 16.43
N ASP A 88 33.31 -8.12 15.46
CA ASP A 88 32.42 -8.23 14.30
C ASP A 88 31.07 -8.84 14.71
N ARG A 89 31.05 -9.75 15.70
CA ARG A 89 29.81 -10.17 16.36
C ARG A 89 29.10 -9.01 17.07
N VAL A 90 29.81 -8.12 17.75
CA VAL A 90 29.21 -6.94 18.39
C VAL A 90 28.61 -5.99 17.33
N LYS A 91 29.34 -5.66 16.26
CA LYS A 91 28.82 -4.85 15.14
C LYS A 91 27.53 -5.43 14.57
N SER A 92 27.51 -6.71 14.24
CA SER A 92 26.31 -7.36 13.67
C SER A 92 25.10 -7.37 14.61
N LEU A 93 25.32 -7.33 15.93
CA LEU A 93 24.25 -7.13 16.93
C LEU A 93 23.83 -5.65 17.07
N GLU A 94 24.75 -4.71 16.90
CA GLU A 94 24.46 -3.27 16.89
C GLU A 94 23.67 -2.88 15.63
N GLU A 95 24.07 -3.39 14.46
CA GLU A 95 23.38 -3.28 13.17
C GLU A 95 21.96 -3.89 13.24
N LEU A 96 21.82 -5.10 13.79
CA LEU A 96 20.51 -5.73 13.98
C LEU A 96 19.61 -4.91 14.90
N ARG A 97 20.14 -4.45 16.05
CA ARG A 97 19.40 -3.57 16.98
C ARG A 97 19.01 -2.25 16.32
N GLU A 98 19.88 -1.66 15.50
CA GLU A 98 19.57 -0.43 14.79
C GLU A 98 18.46 -0.62 13.75
N LEU A 99 18.50 -1.72 13.00
CA LEU A 99 17.45 -2.12 12.07
C LEU A 99 16.12 -2.42 12.79
N GLU A 100 16.13 -3.11 13.93
CA GLU A 100 14.95 -3.30 14.79
C GLU A 100 14.40 -1.96 15.29
N THR A 101 15.24 -1.06 15.82
CA THR A 101 14.77 0.26 16.28
C THR A 101 14.28 1.15 15.13
N ALA A 102 14.80 1.00 13.91
CA ALA A 102 14.28 1.66 12.73
C ALA A 102 12.87 1.15 12.39
N GLN A 103 12.65 -0.17 12.35
CA GLN A 103 11.33 -0.76 12.14
C GLN A 103 10.32 -0.39 13.24
N PHE A 104 10.75 -0.29 14.51
CA PHE A 104 9.88 0.18 15.58
C PHE A 104 9.52 1.66 15.44
N ARG A 105 10.46 2.54 15.07
CA ARG A 105 10.17 3.96 14.76
C ARG A 105 9.24 4.11 13.56
N GLU A 106 9.42 3.29 12.52
CA GLU A 106 8.57 3.26 11.34
C GLU A 106 7.13 2.87 11.71
N LYS A 107 6.94 1.77 12.44
CA LYS A 107 5.63 1.32 12.94
C LYS A 107 4.98 2.34 13.87
N ILE A 108 5.74 3.02 14.73
CA ILE A 108 5.22 4.11 15.57
C ILE A 108 4.74 5.26 14.67
N SER A 109 5.55 5.70 13.70
CA SER A 109 5.16 6.77 12.78
C SER A 109 3.96 6.40 11.89
N GLU A 110 3.82 5.13 11.50
CA GLU A 110 2.65 4.60 10.79
C GLU A 110 1.40 4.63 11.68
N LEU A 111 1.50 4.15 12.92
CA LEU A 111 0.40 4.19 13.89
C LEU A 111 -0.01 5.63 14.25
N GLU A 112 0.95 6.54 14.39
CA GLU A 112 0.71 7.98 14.58
C GLU A 112 -0.04 8.59 13.39
N LYS A 113 0.40 8.33 12.15
CA LYS A 113 -0.28 8.80 10.92
C LYS A 113 -1.68 8.22 10.78
N ASN A 114 -1.87 6.94 11.11
CA ASN A 114 -3.17 6.29 11.09
C ASN A 114 -4.09 6.89 12.16
N PHE A 115 -3.57 7.18 13.36
CA PHE A 115 -4.31 7.84 14.43
C PHE A 115 -4.68 9.29 14.09
N THR A 116 -3.77 10.10 13.51
CA THR A 116 -4.11 11.45 13.05
C THR A 116 -5.14 11.42 11.93
N THR A 117 -4.98 10.52 10.95
CA THR A 117 -5.95 10.36 9.85
C THR A 117 -7.33 9.96 10.37
N MET A 118 -7.42 9.00 11.29
CA MET A 118 -8.68 8.58 11.91
C MET A 118 -9.30 9.70 12.76
N LYS A 119 -8.47 10.43 13.53
CA LYS A 119 -8.91 11.60 14.30
C LYS A 119 -9.47 12.70 13.40
N ASP A 120 -8.81 13.01 12.28
CA ASP A 120 -9.23 14.06 11.36
C ASP A 120 -10.49 13.66 10.58
N GLN A 121 -10.61 12.38 10.20
CA GLN A 121 -11.85 11.79 9.69
C GLN A 121 -13.01 11.96 10.68
N LEU A 122 -12.88 11.45 11.91
CA LEU A 122 -13.92 11.56 12.95
C LEU A 122 -14.23 13.04 13.30
N THR A 123 -13.24 13.92 13.26
CA THR A 123 -13.42 15.36 13.45
C THR A 123 -14.20 15.98 12.28
N SER A 124 -13.96 15.54 11.04
CA SER A 124 -14.73 15.97 9.86
C SER A 124 -16.18 15.47 9.90
N GLU A 125 -16.39 14.22 10.33
CA GLU A 125 -17.72 13.63 10.50
C GLU A 125 -18.51 14.35 11.60
N ASN A 126 -17.88 14.63 12.75
CA ASN A 126 -18.50 15.37 13.84
C ASN A 126 -18.86 16.81 13.41
N LYS A 127 -17.99 17.50 12.65
CA LYS A 127 -18.31 18.80 12.03
C LYS A 127 -19.49 18.71 11.05
N LEU A 128 -19.55 17.65 10.22
CA LEU A 128 -20.66 17.43 9.29
C LEU A 128 -21.98 17.10 10.02
N LEU A 129 -21.92 16.35 11.12
CA LEU A 129 -23.07 16.06 11.97
C LEU A 129 -23.55 17.30 12.72
N ALA A 130 -22.65 18.13 13.25
CA ALA A 130 -22.98 19.42 13.84
C ALA A 130 -23.64 20.37 12.81
N GLY A 131 -23.13 20.41 11.56
CA GLY A 131 -23.76 21.15 10.47
C GLY A 131 -25.17 20.65 10.12
N LYS A 132 -25.38 19.33 10.10
CA LYS A 132 -26.71 18.70 9.93
C LYS A 132 -27.65 18.95 11.11
N LEU A 133 -27.13 19.02 12.33
CA LEU A 133 -27.91 19.35 13.51
C LEU A 133 -28.38 20.80 13.47
N ASN A 134 -27.47 21.74 13.15
CA ASN A 134 -27.80 23.15 12.99
C ASN A 134 -28.89 23.37 11.92
N THR A 135 -28.81 22.73 10.75
CA THR A 135 -29.87 22.88 9.72
C THR A 135 -31.20 22.23 10.12
N LEU A 136 -31.18 21.21 11.00
CA LEU A 136 -32.40 20.62 11.59
C LEU A 136 -33.00 21.53 12.67
N GLU A 137 -32.17 22.22 13.46
CA GLU A 137 -32.57 23.23 14.44
C GLU A 137 -33.12 24.49 13.76
N GLU A 138 -32.50 24.94 12.66
CA GLU A 138 -33.04 25.98 11.77
C GLU A 138 -34.40 25.58 11.19
N PHE A 139 -34.53 24.37 10.65
CA PHE A 139 -35.81 23.86 10.15
C PHE A 139 -36.88 23.82 11.25
N ARG A 140 -36.51 23.39 12.46
CA ARG A 140 -37.41 23.40 13.62
C ARG A 140 -37.83 24.83 13.99
N ALA A 141 -36.90 25.78 14.06
CA ALA A 141 -37.19 27.18 14.35
C ALA A 141 -38.11 27.81 13.29
N ILE A 142 -37.88 27.52 12.00
CA ILE A 142 -38.74 27.95 10.89
C ILE A 142 -40.15 27.36 11.04
N LYS A 143 -40.25 26.06 11.34
CA LYS A 143 -41.53 25.35 11.53
C LYS A 143 -42.29 25.86 12.76
N ASP A 144 -41.63 26.08 13.89
CA ASP A 144 -42.26 26.59 15.11
C ASP A 144 -42.66 28.08 14.96
N ALA A 145 -41.88 28.90 14.25
CA ALA A 145 -42.27 30.27 13.86
C ALA A 145 -43.41 30.31 12.83
N LEU A 146 -43.55 29.28 11.97
CA LEU A 146 -44.68 29.15 11.06
C LEU A 146 -45.96 28.73 11.80
N MET A 147 -45.87 27.80 12.76
CA MET A 147 -46.99 27.45 13.66
C MET A 147 -47.49 28.69 14.41
N GLN A 148 -46.58 29.47 15.01
CA GLN A 148 -46.94 30.71 15.72
C GLN A 148 -47.64 31.75 14.80
N LYS A 149 -47.29 31.80 13.50
CA LYS A 149 -47.99 32.63 12.51
C LYS A 149 -49.40 32.10 12.22
N PHE A 150 -49.57 30.78 12.08
CA PHE A 150 -50.90 30.17 11.90
C PHE A 150 -51.79 30.40 13.12
N GLU A 151 -51.34 30.11 14.33
CA GLU A 151 -52.10 30.39 15.57
C GLU A 151 -52.50 31.87 15.70
N LYS A 152 -51.62 32.79 15.27
CA LYS A 152 -51.93 34.22 15.24
C LYS A 152 -53.02 34.54 14.22
N GLN A 153 -52.92 34.01 13.01
CA GLN A 153 -53.93 34.21 11.97
C GLN A 153 -55.28 33.59 12.36
N GLU A 154 -55.28 32.42 12.98
CA GLU A 154 -56.47 31.74 13.48
C GLU A 154 -57.18 32.58 14.56
N ARG A 155 -56.45 33.05 15.58
CA ARG A 155 -56.97 33.99 16.58
C ARG A 155 -57.44 35.32 15.98
N GLU A 156 -56.81 35.80 14.90
CA GLU A 156 -57.26 36.98 14.16
C GLU A 156 -58.54 36.70 13.33
N PHE A 157 -58.71 35.49 12.81
CA PHE A 157 -59.95 35.05 12.15
C PHE A 157 -61.10 34.87 13.14
N GLU A 158 -60.90 34.21 14.28
CA GLU A 158 -61.90 34.12 15.35
C GLU A 158 -62.35 35.51 15.82
N ALA A 159 -61.39 36.41 16.04
CA ALA A 159 -61.67 37.79 16.43
C ALA A 159 -62.38 38.60 15.33
N GLN A 160 -62.17 38.28 14.05
CA GLN A 160 -62.95 38.85 12.94
C GLN A 160 -64.35 38.26 12.86
N GLU A 161 -64.50 36.95 12.95
CA GLU A 161 -65.79 36.26 12.91
C GLU A 161 -66.71 36.72 14.05
N MET A 162 -66.17 36.88 15.27
CA MET A 162 -66.87 37.48 16.40
C MET A 162 -67.27 38.95 16.18
N LYS A 163 -66.45 39.74 15.47
CA LYS A 163 -66.82 41.11 15.05
C LYS A 163 -67.94 41.07 14.01
N TYR A 164 -67.87 40.20 13.01
CA TYR A 164 -68.91 40.05 11.99
C TYR A 164 -70.25 39.57 12.60
N LYS A 165 -70.23 38.56 13.48
CA LYS A 165 -71.41 38.12 14.25
C LYS A 165 -72.06 39.28 15.01
N ARG A 166 -71.26 40.15 15.66
CA ARG A 166 -71.76 41.35 16.35
C ARG A 166 -72.31 42.41 15.38
N VAL A 167 -71.64 42.66 14.26
CA VAL A 167 -72.10 43.62 13.23
C VAL A 167 -73.40 43.15 12.57
N ILE A 168 -73.54 41.85 12.28
CA ILE A 168 -74.78 41.25 11.79
C ILE A 168 -75.89 41.43 12.81
N TYR A 169 -75.67 41.06 14.08
CA TYR A 169 -76.65 41.25 15.15
C TYR A 169 -77.09 42.72 15.30
N ASP A 170 -76.15 43.68 15.28
CA ASP A 170 -76.49 45.10 15.35
C ASP A 170 -77.20 45.61 14.08
N ALA A 171 -76.89 45.05 12.91
CA ALA A 171 -77.58 45.37 11.65
C ALA A 171 -79.00 44.79 11.62
N GLU A 172 -79.19 43.53 12.01
CA GLU A 172 -80.50 42.88 12.19
C GLU A 172 -81.35 43.64 13.21
N LYS A 173 -80.79 43.99 14.35
CA LYS A 173 -81.45 44.81 15.39
C LYS A 173 -81.89 46.17 14.85
N LYS A 174 -81.01 46.88 14.13
CA LYS A 174 -81.36 48.14 13.44
C LYS A 174 -82.41 47.94 12.35
N PHE A 175 -82.36 46.83 11.61
CA PHE A 175 -83.32 46.50 10.56
C PHE A 175 -84.71 46.14 11.13
N VAL A 176 -84.78 45.40 12.24
CA VAL A 176 -86.04 45.12 12.94
C VAL A 176 -86.67 46.40 13.47
N ILE A 177 -85.90 47.25 14.17
CA ILE A 177 -86.36 48.56 14.66
C ILE A 177 -86.77 49.46 13.49
N GLY A 178 -85.99 49.48 12.41
CA GLY A 178 -86.27 50.26 11.20
C GLY A 178 -87.51 49.79 10.46
N LYS A 179 -87.72 48.48 10.33
CA LYS A 179 -88.92 47.84 9.75
C LYS A 179 -90.16 48.17 10.58
N ASP A 180 -90.08 48.12 11.91
CA ASP A 180 -91.24 48.39 12.77
C ASP A 180 -91.54 49.90 12.87
N LYS A 181 -90.53 50.77 12.74
CA LYS A 181 -90.73 52.21 12.50
C LYS A 181 -91.36 52.46 11.13
N LEU A 182 -90.86 51.81 10.07
CA LEU A 182 -91.37 51.95 8.71
C LEU A 182 -92.80 51.43 8.59
N LYS A 183 -93.18 50.36 9.30
CA LYS A 183 -94.57 49.91 9.42
C LYS A 183 -95.46 51.00 10.00
N LYS A 184 -95.11 51.57 11.15
CA LYS A 184 -95.88 52.67 11.77
C LYS A 184 -95.97 53.90 10.87
N GLU A 185 -94.88 54.25 10.18
CA GLU A 185 -94.88 55.33 9.19
C GLU A 185 -95.71 54.98 7.94
N MET A 186 -95.74 53.73 7.49
CA MET A 186 -96.50 53.27 6.34
C MET A 186 -97.99 53.14 6.67
N GLU A 187 -98.34 52.70 7.87
CA GLU A 187 -99.72 52.69 8.40
C GLU A 187 -100.26 54.13 8.47
N GLY A 188 -99.47 55.07 9.01
CA GLY A 188 -99.81 56.50 9.00
C GLY A 188 -99.92 57.09 7.60
N ARG A 189 -98.95 56.82 6.71
CA ARG A 189 -98.99 57.27 5.31
C ARG A 189 -100.06 56.58 4.47
N LEU A 190 -100.50 55.36 4.80
CA LEU A 190 -101.64 54.70 4.14
C LEU A 190 -102.96 55.32 4.59
N LEU A 191 -103.08 55.73 5.86
CA LEU A 191 -104.22 56.52 6.33
C LEU A 191 -104.30 57.86 5.58
N GLN A 192 -103.18 58.58 5.51
CA GLN A 192 -103.08 59.85 4.81
C GLN A 192 -103.29 59.69 3.29
N LEU A 193 -102.65 58.70 2.66
CA LEU A 193 -102.77 58.45 1.22
C LEU A 193 -104.15 57.92 0.84
N ALA A 194 -104.86 57.17 1.69
CA ALA A 194 -106.26 56.80 1.41
C ALA A 194 -107.15 58.05 1.33
N GLN A 195 -106.89 59.04 2.17
CA GLN A 195 -107.59 60.33 2.15
C GLN A 195 -107.16 61.20 0.96
N GLU A 196 -105.85 61.38 0.73
CA GLU A 196 -105.33 62.12 -0.42
C GLU A 196 -105.65 61.45 -1.77
N PHE A 197 -105.82 60.13 -1.84
CA PHE A 197 -106.21 59.40 -3.05
C PHE A 197 -107.70 59.52 -3.36
N GLN A 198 -108.55 59.67 -2.34
CA GLN A 198 -109.95 60.09 -2.50
C GLN A 198 -109.99 61.45 -3.20
N ASP A 199 -109.31 62.44 -2.63
CA ASP A 199 -109.31 63.83 -3.10
C ASP A 199 -108.59 64.01 -4.47
N ALA A 200 -107.48 63.30 -4.69
CA ALA A 200 -106.68 63.43 -5.92
C ALA A 200 -107.20 62.59 -7.09
N SER A 201 -107.98 61.53 -6.87
CA SER A 201 -108.59 60.75 -7.97
C SER A 201 -109.65 61.57 -8.71
N GLU A 202 -110.40 62.41 -8.00
CA GLU A 202 -111.36 63.34 -8.59
C GLU A 202 -110.65 64.42 -9.43
N ALA A 203 -109.44 64.83 -9.04
CA ALA A 203 -108.72 65.94 -9.66
C ALA A 203 -107.82 65.58 -10.87
N ARG A 204 -107.47 64.31 -11.11
CA ARG A 204 -106.26 63.98 -11.91
C ARG A 204 -106.40 63.03 -13.11
N ILE A 205 -107.57 62.90 -13.71
CA ILE A 205 -107.73 62.20 -15.02
C ILE A 205 -107.47 63.18 -16.18
N ALA A 206 -106.20 63.42 -16.48
CA ALA A 206 -105.76 64.19 -17.66
C ALA A 206 -104.66 63.44 -18.42
N ALA A 207 -104.93 63.06 -19.67
CA ALA A 207 -104.18 62.02 -20.38
C ALA A 207 -102.70 62.35 -20.73
N SER A 208 -102.27 63.61 -20.60
CA SER A 208 -100.93 64.08 -21.00
C SER A 208 -99.80 63.37 -20.24
N THR A 209 -99.94 63.21 -18.91
CA THR A 209 -98.89 62.66 -18.04
C THR A 209 -98.53 61.21 -18.40
N HIS A 210 -99.49 60.43 -18.90
CA HIS A 210 -99.28 59.06 -19.36
C HIS A 210 -98.50 58.92 -20.68
N ARG A 211 -98.15 60.04 -21.35
CA ARG A 211 -97.24 60.03 -22.50
C ARG A 211 -95.78 60.14 -22.04
N VAL A 212 -95.47 61.17 -21.25
CA VAL A 212 -94.10 61.45 -20.76
C VAL A 212 -93.52 60.27 -19.96
N ILE A 213 -94.33 59.61 -19.14
CA ILE A 213 -93.92 58.43 -18.37
C ILE A 213 -93.45 57.28 -19.28
N ARG A 214 -94.14 57.03 -20.41
CA ARG A 214 -93.75 55.96 -21.35
C ARG A 214 -92.45 56.27 -22.10
N GLU A 215 -92.22 57.54 -22.40
CA GLU A 215 -90.99 58.01 -23.07
C GLU A 215 -89.78 57.95 -22.13
N ASN A 216 -89.94 58.31 -20.85
CA ASN A 216 -88.88 58.19 -19.85
C ASN A 216 -88.54 56.71 -19.54
N ILE A 217 -89.53 55.82 -19.46
CA ILE A 217 -89.30 54.36 -19.35
C ILE A 217 -88.51 53.83 -20.56
N ALA A 218 -88.85 54.27 -21.78
CA ALA A 218 -88.12 53.85 -22.98
C ALA A 218 -86.64 54.29 -22.97
N LEU A 219 -86.36 55.51 -22.50
CA LEU A 219 -84.99 56.03 -22.35
C LEU A 219 -84.19 55.29 -21.27
N ASN A 220 -84.78 55.02 -20.10
CA ASN A 220 -84.11 54.25 -19.05
C ASN A 220 -83.79 52.82 -19.52
N ASN A 221 -84.72 52.14 -20.19
CA ASN A 221 -84.47 50.81 -20.76
C ASN A 221 -83.33 50.81 -21.79
N GLN A 222 -83.13 51.90 -22.54
CA GLN A 222 -81.99 52.06 -23.45
C GLN A 222 -80.69 52.33 -22.70
N LEU A 223 -80.72 53.15 -21.65
CA LEU A 223 -79.57 53.43 -20.79
C LEU A 223 -79.10 52.15 -20.07
N ASP A 224 -80.00 51.38 -19.48
CA ASP A 224 -79.69 50.10 -18.81
C ASP A 224 -79.04 49.10 -19.79
N SER A 225 -79.55 49.02 -21.03
CA SER A 225 -78.96 48.19 -22.09
C SER A 225 -77.54 48.63 -22.46
N LEU A 226 -77.29 49.94 -22.53
CA LEU A 226 -75.96 50.50 -22.80
C LEU A 226 -74.99 50.27 -21.63
N LEU A 227 -75.47 50.43 -20.39
CA LEU A 227 -74.68 50.21 -19.18
C LEU A 227 -74.32 48.72 -19.01
N LEU A 228 -75.26 47.81 -19.30
CA LEU A 228 -75.06 46.36 -19.27
C LEU A 228 -74.11 45.87 -20.38
N THR A 229 -74.18 46.46 -21.58
CA THR A 229 -73.19 46.18 -22.65
C THR A 229 -71.82 46.74 -22.33
N GLN A 230 -71.70 47.93 -21.73
CA GLN A 230 -70.43 48.48 -21.28
C GLN A 230 -69.79 47.65 -20.16
N ALA A 231 -70.60 47.17 -19.19
CA ALA A 231 -70.13 46.25 -18.15
C ALA A 231 -69.58 44.94 -18.75
N LYS A 232 -70.28 44.36 -19.73
CA LYS A 232 -69.83 43.16 -20.43
C LYS A 232 -68.52 43.37 -21.21
N VAL A 233 -68.36 44.52 -21.86
CA VAL A 233 -67.11 44.86 -22.57
C VAL A 233 -65.95 45.06 -21.58
N ALA A 234 -66.20 45.65 -20.40
CA ALA A 234 -65.19 45.76 -19.35
C ALA A 234 -64.77 44.37 -18.80
N GLU A 235 -65.74 43.47 -18.56
CA GLU A 235 -65.50 42.09 -18.14
C GLU A 235 -64.65 41.32 -19.16
N GLN A 236 -64.96 41.46 -20.45
CA GLN A 236 -64.17 40.85 -21.55
C GLN A 236 -62.74 41.42 -21.61
N ASN A 237 -62.58 42.72 -21.37
CA ASN A 237 -61.27 43.39 -21.41
C ASN A 237 -60.36 42.95 -20.23
N GLU A 238 -60.90 42.82 -19.01
CA GLU A 238 -60.13 42.24 -17.90
C GLU A 238 -59.79 40.76 -18.11
N LYS A 239 -60.71 39.97 -18.68
CA LYS A 239 -60.42 38.58 -19.07
C LYS A 239 -59.26 38.48 -20.05
N TYR A 240 -59.25 39.30 -21.12
CA TYR A 240 -58.12 39.31 -22.05
C TYR A 240 -56.79 39.72 -21.40
N LYS A 241 -56.78 40.67 -20.44
CA LYS A 241 -55.57 41.01 -19.67
C LYS A 241 -55.12 39.87 -18.73
N GLU A 242 -56.05 39.08 -18.23
CA GLU A 242 -55.77 37.92 -17.39
C GLU A 242 -55.20 36.76 -18.20
N ASP A 243 -55.79 36.46 -19.36
CA ASP A 243 -55.26 35.52 -20.36
C ASP A 243 -53.86 35.96 -20.85
N GLU A 244 -53.65 37.26 -21.11
CA GLU A 244 -52.36 37.85 -21.51
C GLU A 244 -51.29 37.73 -20.40
N ARG A 245 -51.68 37.90 -19.14
CA ARG A 245 -50.80 37.65 -17.97
C ARG A 245 -50.48 36.16 -17.83
N ALA A 246 -51.46 35.28 -17.95
CA ALA A 246 -51.27 33.84 -17.89
C ALA A 246 -50.33 33.34 -19.00
N ALA A 247 -50.48 33.86 -20.23
CA ALA A 247 -49.62 33.54 -21.36
C ALA A 247 -48.16 33.98 -21.15
N ARG A 248 -47.92 35.19 -20.60
CA ARG A 248 -46.55 35.63 -20.23
C ARG A 248 -45.93 34.71 -19.18
N ASN A 249 -46.66 34.44 -18.09
CA ASN A 249 -46.14 33.61 -17.00
C ASN A 249 -45.82 32.18 -17.49
N ALA A 250 -46.65 31.61 -18.38
CA ALA A 250 -46.40 30.31 -18.99
C ALA A 250 -45.14 30.31 -19.89
N MET A 251 -44.89 31.39 -20.65
CA MET A 251 -43.67 31.56 -21.44
C MET A 251 -42.42 31.65 -20.55
N GLU A 252 -42.45 32.48 -19.50
CA GLU A 252 -41.33 32.63 -18.56
C GLU A 252 -40.96 31.31 -17.86
N VAL A 253 -41.97 30.55 -17.42
CA VAL A 253 -41.77 29.21 -16.84
C VAL A 253 -41.15 28.25 -17.86
N ALA A 254 -41.63 28.24 -19.10
CA ALA A 254 -41.09 27.37 -20.15
C ALA A 254 -39.63 27.72 -20.53
N GLU A 255 -39.27 29.00 -20.54
CA GLU A 255 -37.88 29.44 -20.74
C GLU A 255 -36.99 29.05 -19.56
N ALA A 256 -37.45 29.24 -18.33
CA ALA A 256 -36.72 28.82 -17.13
C ALA A 256 -36.54 27.29 -17.05
N GLU A 257 -37.50 26.51 -17.56
CA GLU A 257 -37.36 25.05 -17.70
C GLU A 257 -36.42 24.64 -18.82
N ARG A 258 -36.45 25.32 -19.97
CA ARG A 258 -35.51 25.14 -21.09
C ARG A 258 -34.07 25.35 -20.62
N ASP A 259 -33.78 26.41 -19.88
CA ASP A 259 -32.43 26.68 -19.36
C ASP A 259 -32.01 25.72 -18.24
N LYS A 260 -32.94 25.25 -17.39
CA LYS A 260 -32.65 24.16 -16.44
C LYS A 260 -32.31 22.85 -17.18
N ALA A 261 -32.98 22.55 -18.30
CA ALA A 261 -32.70 21.36 -19.11
C ALA A 261 -31.35 21.45 -19.83
N ILE A 262 -31.03 22.62 -20.42
CA ILE A 262 -29.73 22.88 -21.06
C ILE A 262 -28.59 22.78 -20.04
N ASN A 263 -28.74 23.40 -18.86
CA ASN A 263 -27.72 23.31 -17.81
C ASN A 263 -27.49 21.86 -17.33
N LYS A 264 -28.56 21.06 -17.18
CA LYS A 264 -28.44 19.62 -16.90
C LYS A 264 -27.68 18.88 -18.01
N SER A 265 -27.98 19.17 -19.28
CA SER A 265 -27.29 18.57 -20.43
C SER A 265 -25.80 18.94 -20.46
N ILE A 266 -25.44 20.21 -20.23
CA ILE A 266 -24.04 20.67 -20.15
C ILE A 266 -23.28 19.98 -19.02
N VAL A 267 -23.90 19.79 -17.84
CA VAL A 267 -23.30 19.05 -16.73
C VAL A 267 -23.11 17.57 -17.09
N GLN A 268 -24.10 16.94 -17.72
CA GLN A 268 -23.99 15.55 -18.18
C GLN A 268 -22.88 15.37 -19.22
N ILE A 269 -22.75 16.29 -20.18
CA ILE A 269 -21.65 16.28 -21.17
C ILE A 269 -20.30 16.38 -20.48
N LYS A 270 -20.11 17.31 -19.53
CA LYS A 270 -18.86 17.44 -18.76
C LYS A 270 -18.53 16.17 -17.95
N VAL A 271 -19.53 15.51 -17.37
CA VAL A 271 -19.34 14.23 -16.67
C VAL A 271 -18.94 13.12 -17.65
N ILE A 272 -19.54 13.08 -18.85
CA ILE A 272 -19.18 12.12 -19.92
C ILE A 272 -17.75 12.38 -20.42
N GLU A 273 -17.32 13.63 -20.57
CA GLU A 273 -15.95 13.99 -20.95
C GLU A 273 -14.94 13.59 -19.86
N GLN A 274 -15.26 13.81 -18.58
CA GLN A 274 -14.46 13.36 -17.44
C GLN A 274 -14.36 11.83 -17.38
N LEU A 275 -15.47 11.10 -17.53
CA LEU A 275 -15.45 9.62 -17.62
C LEU A 275 -14.66 9.14 -18.84
N THR A 276 -14.78 9.81 -19.99
CA THR A 276 -14.08 9.43 -21.24
C THR A 276 -12.58 9.65 -21.12
N THR A 277 -12.14 10.74 -20.48
CA THR A 277 -10.71 11.02 -20.23
C THR A 277 -10.13 10.11 -19.15
N ALA A 278 -10.87 9.83 -18.09
CA ALA A 278 -10.52 8.81 -17.09
C ALA A 278 -10.41 7.40 -17.71
N PHE A 279 -11.35 7.01 -18.58
CA PHE A 279 -11.31 5.72 -19.28
C PHE A 279 -10.12 5.63 -20.26
N ARG A 280 -9.83 6.68 -21.02
CA ARG A 280 -8.66 6.73 -21.92
C ARG A 280 -7.34 6.59 -21.16
N THR A 281 -7.18 7.32 -20.05
CA THR A 281 -5.97 7.24 -19.21
C THR A 281 -5.85 5.89 -18.48
N ALA A 282 -6.94 5.32 -17.96
CA ALA A 282 -6.96 3.98 -17.39
C ALA A 282 -6.60 2.90 -18.43
N SER A 283 -7.11 3.02 -19.66
CA SER A 283 -6.79 2.11 -20.77
C SER A 283 -5.31 2.22 -21.21
N GLN A 284 -4.76 3.45 -21.26
CA GLN A 284 -3.34 3.67 -21.52
C GLN A 284 -2.45 3.08 -20.41
N ASN A 285 -2.81 3.28 -19.14
CA ASN A 285 -2.09 2.70 -18.00
C ASN A 285 -2.15 1.17 -18.03
N LYS A 286 -3.31 0.59 -18.38
CA LYS A 286 -3.42 -0.86 -18.59
C LYS A 286 -2.47 -1.34 -19.69
N ALA A 287 -2.45 -0.68 -20.86
CA ALA A 287 -1.54 -1.07 -21.95
C ALA A 287 -0.05 -0.98 -21.57
N LEU A 288 0.33 -0.04 -20.69
CA LEU A 288 1.68 0.03 -20.12
C LEU A 288 1.96 -1.13 -19.15
N HIS A 289 1.00 -1.50 -18.29
CA HIS A 289 1.13 -2.65 -17.39
C HIS A 289 1.13 -3.99 -18.11
N ASP A 290 0.29 -4.17 -19.14
CA ASP A 290 0.26 -5.37 -19.98
C ASP A 290 1.62 -5.55 -20.69
N LYS A 291 2.24 -4.46 -21.15
CA LYS A 291 3.62 -4.48 -21.68
C LYS A 291 4.65 -4.82 -20.59
N GLN A 292 4.58 -4.20 -19.42
CA GLN A 292 5.50 -4.49 -18.30
C GLN A 292 5.42 -5.97 -17.87
N ALA A 293 4.22 -6.55 -17.84
CA ALA A 293 4.02 -7.97 -17.55
C ALA A 293 4.66 -8.88 -18.62
N TYR A 294 4.54 -8.52 -19.90
CA TYR A 294 5.22 -9.22 -21.00
C TYR A 294 6.76 -9.12 -20.91
N ASP A 295 7.29 -7.93 -20.62
CA ASP A 295 8.73 -7.73 -20.43
C ASP A 295 9.26 -8.51 -19.20
N LEU A 296 8.48 -8.62 -18.13
CA LEU A 296 8.78 -9.42 -16.94
C LEU A 296 8.74 -10.94 -17.21
N ASP A 297 7.74 -11.45 -17.93
CA ASP A 297 7.67 -12.89 -18.29
C ASP A 297 8.85 -13.30 -19.18
N ASN A 298 9.19 -12.47 -20.18
CA ASN A 298 10.40 -12.67 -20.99
C ASN A 298 11.68 -12.73 -20.14
N LEU A 299 11.79 -11.85 -19.13
CA LEU A 299 12.93 -11.85 -18.23
C LEU A 299 12.93 -13.08 -17.31
N GLN A 300 11.77 -13.51 -16.80
CA GLN A 300 11.61 -14.72 -16.00
C GLN A 300 11.99 -15.98 -16.80
N VAL A 301 11.54 -16.09 -18.06
CA VAL A 301 11.93 -17.16 -18.99
C VAL A 301 13.44 -17.13 -19.27
N LYS A 302 14.07 -15.95 -19.35
CA LYS A 302 15.53 -15.82 -19.48
C LYS A 302 16.28 -16.26 -18.23
N VAL A 303 15.81 -15.89 -17.04
CA VAL A 303 16.36 -16.36 -15.76
C VAL A 303 16.26 -17.88 -15.65
N GLN A 304 15.10 -18.48 -15.97
CA GLN A 304 14.90 -19.93 -15.94
C GLN A 304 15.80 -20.71 -16.93
N LYS A 305 16.27 -20.08 -18.01
CA LYS A 305 17.28 -20.66 -18.92
C LYS A 305 18.66 -20.62 -18.26
N LEU A 306 19.07 -19.45 -17.77
CA LEU A 306 20.35 -19.25 -17.09
C LEU A 306 20.51 -20.10 -15.82
N THR A 307 19.44 -20.36 -15.04
CA THR A 307 19.51 -21.27 -13.89
C THR A 307 19.76 -22.71 -14.32
N LYS A 308 19.06 -23.21 -15.36
CA LYS A 308 19.26 -24.56 -15.92
C LYS A 308 20.64 -24.72 -16.56
N GLU A 309 21.15 -23.68 -17.21
CA GLU A 309 22.52 -23.65 -17.72
C GLU A 309 23.53 -23.72 -16.56
N ASN A 310 23.34 -22.95 -15.48
CA ASN A 310 24.21 -22.98 -14.31
C ASN A 310 24.15 -24.35 -13.57
N GLU A 311 22.96 -24.93 -13.40
CA GLU A 311 22.76 -26.29 -12.87
C GLU A 311 23.53 -27.35 -13.70
N ASN A 312 23.49 -27.25 -15.03
CA ASN A 312 24.24 -28.11 -15.94
C ASN A 312 25.76 -27.92 -15.79
N MET A 313 26.25 -26.68 -15.69
CA MET A 313 27.67 -26.40 -15.43
C MET A 313 28.14 -26.93 -14.07
N ILE A 314 27.31 -26.83 -13.02
CA ILE A 314 27.58 -27.43 -11.69
C ILE A 314 27.66 -28.95 -11.76
N LEU A 315 26.79 -29.61 -12.55
CA LEU A 315 26.86 -31.06 -12.79
C LEU A 315 28.14 -31.45 -13.54
N GLN A 316 28.55 -30.67 -14.56
CA GLN A 316 29.80 -30.89 -15.29
C GLN A 316 31.03 -30.74 -14.39
N ILE A 317 31.06 -29.70 -13.53
CA ILE A 317 32.12 -29.51 -12.53
C ILE A 317 32.21 -30.74 -11.61
N ARG A 318 31.08 -31.22 -11.07
CA ARG A 318 31.05 -32.42 -10.21
C ARG A 318 31.58 -33.68 -10.90
N ILE A 319 31.28 -33.86 -12.19
CA ILE A 319 31.80 -34.99 -12.98
C ILE A 319 33.33 -34.86 -13.16
N LEU A 320 33.83 -33.65 -13.41
CA LEU A 320 35.26 -33.37 -13.52
C LEU A 320 36.00 -33.56 -12.18
N GLU A 321 35.41 -33.15 -11.06
CA GLU A 321 35.91 -33.40 -9.70
C GLU A 321 36.00 -34.91 -9.40
N GLN A 322 34.95 -35.67 -9.74
CA GLN A 322 34.94 -37.13 -9.56
C GLN A 322 36.01 -37.81 -10.44
N ASN A 323 36.17 -37.37 -11.69
CA ASN A 323 37.21 -37.86 -12.59
C ASN A 323 38.62 -37.51 -12.09
N LEU A 324 38.82 -36.30 -11.54
CA LEU A 324 40.07 -35.88 -10.91
C LEU A 324 40.41 -36.74 -9.69
N HIS A 325 39.45 -36.98 -8.79
CA HIS A 325 39.63 -37.88 -7.64
C HIS A 325 39.97 -39.32 -8.07
N SER A 326 39.31 -39.83 -9.12
CA SER A 326 39.62 -41.15 -9.70
C SER A 326 41.06 -41.20 -10.24
N CYS A 327 41.46 -40.18 -11.00
CA CYS A 327 42.82 -40.05 -11.56
C CYS A 327 43.89 -39.95 -10.46
N LEU A 328 43.67 -39.14 -9.42
CA LEU A 328 44.55 -39.01 -8.26
C LEU A 328 44.65 -40.33 -7.47
N GLY A 329 43.56 -41.09 -7.36
CA GLY A 329 43.55 -42.43 -6.78
C GLY A 329 44.44 -43.40 -7.55
N GLN A 330 44.29 -43.45 -8.88
CA GLN A 330 45.14 -44.25 -9.77
C GLN A 330 46.61 -43.82 -9.70
N GLN A 331 46.88 -42.51 -9.68
CA GLN A 331 48.23 -41.98 -9.53
C GLN A 331 48.86 -42.39 -8.20
N SER A 332 48.11 -42.33 -7.10
CA SER A 332 48.56 -42.77 -5.77
C SER A 332 48.87 -44.29 -5.76
N GLN A 333 48.01 -45.10 -6.39
CA GLN A 333 48.26 -46.54 -6.53
C GLN A 333 49.54 -46.82 -7.33
N ASN A 334 49.72 -46.17 -8.49
CA ASN A 334 50.92 -46.28 -9.31
C ASN A 334 52.19 -45.83 -8.55
N ILE A 335 52.08 -44.81 -7.70
CA ILE A 335 53.17 -44.36 -6.81
C ILE A 335 53.49 -45.41 -5.73
N ILE A 336 52.50 -46.15 -5.22
CA ILE A 336 52.71 -47.25 -4.26
C ILE A 336 53.37 -48.45 -4.96
N GLU A 337 52.90 -48.83 -6.14
CA GLU A 337 53.44 -49.96 -6.91
C GLU A 337 54.87 -49.71 -7.40
N THR A 338 55.16 -48.52 -7.93
CA THR A 338 56.56 -48.13 -8.25
C THR A 338 57.45 -48.09 -7.01
N LYS A 339 56.92 -47.74 -5.82
CA LYS A 339 57.64 -47.85 -4.53
C LYS A 339 57.83 -49.30 -4.04
N LYS A 340 57.07 -50.29 -4.52
CA LYS A 340 57.33 -51.72 -4.30
C LYS A 340 58.41 -52.21 -5.26
N LEU A 341 58.21 -52.03 -6.56
CA LEU A 341 59.13 -52.42 -7.63
C LEU A 341 60.53 -51.83 -7.47
N THR A 342 60.66 -50.59 -6.98
CA THR A 342 61.99 -50.01 -6.69
C THR A 342 62.70 -50.65 -5.50
N LYS A 343 61.97 -51.01 -4.43
CA LYS A 343 62.53 -51.79 -3.31
C LYS A 343 62.96 -53.18 -3.76
N GLU A 344 62.17 -53.86 -4.58
CA GLU A 344 62.51 -55.15 -5.18
C GLU A 344 63.74 -55.04 -6.08
N ARG A 345 63.78 -54.06 -6.99
CA ARG A 345 64.96 -53.77 -7.82
C ARG A 345 66.22 -53.58 -6.97
N ASP A 346 66.12 -52.89 -5.84
CA ASP A 346 67.26 -52.63 -4.97
C ASP A 346 67.64 -53.84 -4.08
N LYS A 347 66.67 -54.69 -3.68
CA LYS A 347 66.95 -56.05 -3.14
C LYS A 347 67.76 -56.86 -4.18
N TYR A 348 67.26 -56.97 -5.41
CA TYR A 348 67.91 -57.73 -6.49
C TYR A 348 69.30 -57.16 -6.85
N LYS A 349 69.44 -55.82 -6.91
CA LYS A 349 70.72 -55.14 -7.11
C LYS A 349 71.73 -55.43 -6.00
N GLN A 350 71.28 -55.60 -4.75
CA GLN A 350 72.15 -55.99 -3.64
C GLN A 350 72.55 -57.47 -3.74
N VAL A 351 71.65 -58.38 -4.10
CA VAL A 351 71.98 -59.80 -4.36
C VAL A 351 73.02 -59.91 -5.49
N ILE A 352 72.84 -59.16 -6.59
CA ILE A 352 73.78 -59.13 -7.71
C ILE A 352 75.17 -58.61 -7.25
N LYS A 353 75.24 -57.53 -6.46
CA LYS A 353 76.51 -57.05 -5.88
C LYS A 353 77.18 -58.11 -5.01
N SER A 354 76.44 -58.78 -4.14
CA SER A 354 76.96 -59.85 -3.28
C SER A 354 77.49 -61.03 -4.12
N ALA A 355 76.77 -61.42 -5.18
CA ALA A 355 77.20 -62.44 -6.13
C ALA A 355 78.47 -62.03 -6.89
N THR A 356 78.55 -60.79 -7.40
CA THR A 356 79.76 -60.26 -8.04
C THR A 356 80.96 -60.27 -7.08
N SER A 357 80.74 -59.93 -5.81
CA SER A 357 81.79 -59.94 -4.78
C SER A 357 82.24 -61.37 -4.44
N ALA A 358 81.32 -62.34 -4.39
CA ALA A 358 81.64 -63.75 -4.17
C ALA A 358 82.40 -64.35 -5.37
N ILE A 359 82.03 -64.01 -6.61
CA ILE A 359 82.76 -64.41 -7.83
C ILE A 359 84.16 -63.79 -7.85
N GLN A 360 84.30 -62.50 -7.52
CA GLN A 360 85.61 -61.86 -7.39
C GLN A 360 86.48 -62.46 -6.27
N ALA A 361 85.88 -62.97 -5.20
CA ALA A 361 86.60 -63.69 -4.15
C ALA A 361 87.06 -65.08 -4.62
N ALA A 362 86.21 -65.82 -5.34
CA ALA A 362 86.56 -67.11 -5.94
C ALA A 362 87.73 -66.98 -6.93
N LEU A 363 87.64 -66.03 -7.87
CA LEU A 363 88.70 -65.77 -8.86
C LEU A 363 90.04 -65.33 -8.23
N LYS A 364 90.01 -64.70 -7.05
CA LYS A 364 91.23 -64.39 -6.28
C LYS A 364 91.82 -65.63 -5.61
N VAL A 365 90.99 -66.54 -5.09
CA VAL A 365 91.45 -67.81 -4.51
C VAL A 365 92.03 -68.73 -5.59
N ASP A 366 91.43 -68.79 -6.80
CA ASP A 366 92.03 -69.51 -7.95
C ASP A 366 93.42 -68.94 -8.31
N LEU A 367 93.58 -67.61 -8.27
CA LEU A 367 94.87 -66.97 -8.51
C LEU A 367 95.90 -67.30 -7.41
N TRP A 368 95.48 -67.33 -6.14
CA TRP A 368 96.36 -67.65 -5.00
C TRP A 368 96.69 -69.14 -4.87
N ALA A 369 95.84 -70.04 -5.38
CA ALA A 369 96.11 -71.48 -5.45
C ALA A 369 97.34 -71.80 -6.31
N THR A 370 97.71 -70.93 -7.25
CA THR A 370 98.95 -71.05 -8.04
C THR A 370 100.22 -70.67 -7.28
N ILE A 371 100.10 -70.13 -6.05
CA ILE A 371 101.20 -69.52 -5.28
C ILE A 371 101.48 -70.27 -3.96
N ASP A 372 100.45 -70.69 -3.19
CA ASP A 372 100.63 -71.49 -1.97
C ASP A 372 99.46 -72.47 -1.72
N PRO A 373 99.66 -73.80 -1.92
CA PRO A 373 98.63 -74.81 -1.72
C PRO A 373 98.08 -74.94 -0.30
N ARG A 374 98.80 -74.49 0.74
CA ARG A 374 98.32 -74.62 2.14
C ARG A 374 97.30 -73.54 2.50
N ARG A 375 97.32 -72.42 1.80
CA ARG A 375 96.45 -71.27 2.03
C ARG A 375 95.05 -71.47 1.43
N GLU A 376 95.00 -72.18 0.29
CA GLU A 376 93.78 -72.50 -0.46
C GLU A 376 92.66 -73.04 0.44
N ILE A 377 92.94 -74.06 1.27
CA ILE A 377 91.92 -74.82 2.00
C ILE A 377 91.08 -73.94 2.94
N LEU A 378 91.71 -72.97 3.63
CA LEU A 378 91.02 -72.11 4.60
C LEU A 378 90.21 -71.01 3.89
N GLU A 379 90.81 -70.36 2.90
CA GLU A 379 90.18 -69.26 2.15
C GLU A 379 89.07 -69.78 1.20
N ARG A 380 89.23 -70.98 0.63
CA ARG A 380 88.21 -71.72 -0.13
C ARG A 380 86.97 -72.03 0.71
N LYS A 381 87.12 -72.35 2.00
CA LYS A 381 85.97 -72.53 2.92
C LYS A 381 85.18 -71.23 3.09
N VAL A 382 85.86 -70.09 3.22
CA VAL A 382 85.24 -68.77 3.33
C VAL A 382 84.52 -68.37 2.02
N VAL A 383 85.12 -68.67 0.86
CA VAL A 383 84.44 -68.49 -0.44
C VAL A 383 83.19 -69.36 -0.53
N LEU A 384 83.25 -70.63 -0.10
CA LEU A 384 82.10 -71.53 -0.16
C LEU A 384 80.96 -71.08 0.76
N THR A 385 81.25 -70.57 1.96
CA THR A 385 80.22 -69.98 2.84
C THR A 385 79.63 -68.71 2.24
N ASN A 386 80.45 -67.84 1.64
CA ASN A 386 79.97 -66.62 1.00
C ASN A 386 79.05 -66.90 -0.22
N ILE A 387 79.37 -67.94 -1.01
CA ILE A 387 78.51 -68.40 -2.12
C ILE A 387 77.21 -68.99 -1.57
N LEU A 388 77.27 -69.82 -0.53
CA LEU A 388 76.09 -70.39 0.13
C LEU A 388 75.18 -69.31 0.72
N ASP A 389 75.75 -68.25 1.30
CA ASP A 389 75.00 -67.12 1.83
C ASP A 389 74.34 -66.27 0.73
N VAL A 390 74.98 -66.12 -0.44
CA VAL A 390 74.34 -65.50 -1.63
C VAL A 390 73.15 -66.33 -2.11
N ILE A 391 73.28 -67.66 -2.15
CA ILE A 391 72.19 -68.57 -2.52
C ILE A 391 71.05 -68.50 -1.49
N ASN A 392 71.36 -68.50 -0.20
CA ASN A 392 70.38 -68.34 0.88
C ASN A 392 69.68 -66.98 0.86
N GLN A 393 70.40 -65.89 0.55
CA GLN A 393 69.82 -64.56 0.36
C GLN A 393 68.86 -64.52 -0.83
N HIS A 394 69.22 -65.15 -1.96
CA HIS A 394 68.34 -65.25 -3.12
C HIS A 394 67.09 -66.07 -2.84
N HIS A 395 67.22 -67.23 -2.19
CA HIS A 395 66.09 -68.08 -1.81
C HIS A 395 65.12 -67.35 -0.85
N ARG A 396 65.66 -66.63 0.15
CA ARG A 396 64.85 -65.78 1.05
C ARG A 396 64.17 -64.61 0.34
N ALA A 397 64.76 -64.06 -0.73
CA ALA A 397 64.14 -63.01 -1.52
C ALA A 397 62.89 -63.53 -2.26
N ILE A 398 62.97 -64.73 -2.86
CA ILE A 398 61.84 -65.39 -3.54
C ILE A 398 60.71 -65.70 -2.55
N CYS A 399 61.03 -66.24 -1.36
CA CYS A 399 60.02 -66.56 -0.36
C CYS A 399 59.30 -65.33 0.24
N ALA A 400 59.82 -64.11 0.08
CA ALA A 400 59.24 -62.90 0.66
C ALA A 400 58.02 -62.37 -0.13
N GLU A 401 57.89 -62.68 -1.42
CA GLU A 401 56.85 -62.12 -2.30
C GLU A 401 55.42 -62.55 -1.92
N SER A 402 55.26 -63.60 -1.10
CA SER A 402 53.96 -64.18 -0.71
C SER A 402 53.37 -63.67 0.62
N VAL A 403 54.14 -62.94 1.45
CA VAL A 403 53.75 -62.68 2.86
C VAL A 403 53.50 -61.22 3.23
N ASP A 404 53.94 -60.24 2.44
CA ASP A 404 53.75 -58.80 2.73
C ASP A 404 52.27 -58.34 2.72
N SER A 405 51.31 -59.23 2.43
CA SER A 405 49.86 -58.99 2.55
C SER A 405 49.30 -59.27 3.96
N LEU A 406 50.03 -60.04 4.79
CA LEU A 406 49.64 -60.34 6.17
C LEU A 406 50.48 -59.53 7.15
N VAL A 407 50.01 -58.32 7.47
CA VAL A 407 50.52 -57.51 8.58
C VAL A 407 50.53 -58.35 9.86
N SER A 408 51.62 -58.28 10.63
CA SER A 408 51.81 -59.01 11.89
C SER A 408 50.65 -58.76 12.89
N LEU A 409 49.70 -59.70 12.96
CA LEU A 409 48.61 -59.67 13.95
C LEU A 409 49.13 -59.68 15.39
N THR A 410 50.35 -60.21 15.60
CA THR A 410 51.05 -60.28 16.90
C THR A 410 51.29 -58.91 17.53
N ASP A 411 51.40 -57.86 16.71
CA ASP A 411 51.59 -56.50 17.23
C ASP A 411 50.26 -55.88 17.69
N VAL A 412 49.16 -56.15 16.99
CA VAL A 412 47.83 -55.58 17.26
C VAL A 412 47.13 -56.27 18.43
N TYR A 413 47.27 -57.60 18.56
CA TYR A 413 46.58 -58.41 19.56
C TYR A 413 47.57 -59.07 20.53
N GLU A 414 47.12 -59.43 21.73
CA GLU A 414 47.95 -60.07 22.76
C GLU A 414 47.73 -61.59 22.80
N LYS A 415 48.79 -62.34 23.13
CA LYS A 415 48.81 -63.81 22.94
C LYS A 415 48.05 -64.55 24.04
N GLY A 416 46.74 -64.57 23.90
CA GLY A 416 45.80 -65.33 24.74
C GLY A 416 44.33 -65.04 24.46
N ASP A 417 44.04 -63.87 23.87
CA ASP A 417 42.68 -63.29 23.78
C ASP A 417 41.85 -63.71 22.54
N LEU A 418 42.27 -64.78 21.84
CA LEU A 418 41.63 -65.31 20.60
C LEU A 418 41.42 -64.31 19.44
N GLY A 419 41.86 -63.05 19.57
CA GLY A 419 41.77 -62.00 18.55
C GLY A 419 40.61 -61.00 18.74
N PHE A 420 40.00 -60.91 19.92
CA PHE A 420 38.80 -60.07 20.12
C PHE A 420 39.08 -58.65 20.63
N VAL A 421 40.15 -58.40 21.39
CA VAL A 421 40.49 -57.06 21.93
C VAL A 421 41.85 -56.56 21.39
N PRO A 422 41.86 -55.50 20.56
CA PRO A 422 43.09 -54.83 20.15
C PRO A 422 43.77 -54.11 21.32
N LYS A 423 45.12 -54.12 21.37
CA LYS A 423 45.90 -53.47 22.43
C LYS A 423 45.63 -51.95 22.50
N PRO A 424 45.25 -51.38 23.67
CA PRO A 424 45.08 -49.94 23.81
C PRO A 424 46.43 -49.22 23.75
N LYS A 425 46.55 -48.21 22.87
CA LYS A 425 47.80 -47.46 22.69
C LYS A 425 48.05 -46.47 23.83
N ALA A 426 49.11 -46.69 24.59
CA ALA A 426 49.63 -45.71 25.55
C ALA A 426 50.21 -44.48 24.82
N LEU A 427 49.89 -43.28 25.30
CA LEU A 427 50.36 -42.01 24.73
C LEU A 427 51.74 -41.61 25.29
N ALA A 428 52.76 -41.55 24.43
CA ALA A 428 54.12 -41.11 24.77
C ALA A 428 54.66 -40.02 23.82
N ARG A 429 55.13 -38.91 24.42
CA ARG A 429 55.86 -37.76 23.82
C ARG A 429 57.31 -38.17 23.41
N LYS A 430 58.12 -37.45 22.61
CA LYS A 430 58.05 -36.15 21.88
C LYS A 430 58.05 -36.43 20.32
N SER A 431 58.57 -35.66 19.34
CA SER A 431 59.35 -34.39 19.24
C SER A 431 59.27 -33.70 17.85
N LYS A 432 59.92 -32.53 17.74
CA LYS A 432 59.99 -31.52 16.66
C LYS A 432 60.67 -31.93 15.33
N THR A 433 60.02 -31.61 14.19
CA THR A 433 60.49 -30.85 12.98
C THR A 433 59.27 -30.69 12.05
N LEU A 434 58.68 -29.51 11.76
CA LEU A 434 59.15 -28.29 11.06
C LEU A 434 59.53 -28.61 9.59
N VAL A 435 58.91 -28.07 8.53
CA VAL A 435 58.63 -26.67 8.06
C VAL A 435 57.25 -26.68 7.31
N GLU A 436 56.22 -25.84 7.58
CA GLU A 436 55.93 -24.43 7.14
C GLU A 436 55.72 -24.27 5.61
N ALA A 437 54.72 -23.60 4.99
CA ALA A 437 53.40 -22.98 5.32
C ALA A 437 52.49 -23.05 4.03
N THR A 438 51.24 -22.59 3.87
CA THR A 438 50.46 -21.40 4.36
C THR A 438 48.92 -21.62 4.41
N LYS A 439 48.17 -20.65 4.97
CA LYS A 439 46.67 -20.50 5.02
C LYS A 439 46.05 -20.36 3.60
N SER A 440 44.72 -20.48 3.35
CA SER A 440 43.52 -19.94 4.07
C SER A 440 42.28 -20.84 3.89
N GLN A 441 41.46 -21.11 4.93
CA GLN A 441 40.16 -20.47 5.35
C GLN A 441 39.04 -20.58 4.29
N GLU A 442 37.78 -20.89 4.62
CA GLU A 442 36.89 -20.48 5.75
C GLU A 442 35.89 -21.63 6.13
N SER A 443 35.52 -21.98 7.39
CA SER A 443 34.61 -21.37 8.40
C SER A 443 33.10 -21.33 8.00
N VAL A 444 32.07 -21.59 8.87
CA VAL A 444 32.00 -21.96 10.31
C VAL A 444 30.73 -22.81 10.67
N ALA A 445 30.62 -23.26 11.93
CA ALA A 445 29.63 -24.21 12.54
C ALA A 445 28.22 -23.56 12.86
N PRO A 446 27.27 -24.05 13.75
CA PRO A 446 27.38 -25.00 14.89
C PRO A 446 26.18 -25.91 15.36
N LYS A 447 26.54 -27.13 15.82
CA LYS A 447 26.11 -27.82 17.09
C LYS A 447 24.69 -28.41 17.34
N ARG A 448 24.69 -29.38 18.28
CA ARG A 448 23.61 -30.20 18.90
C ARG A 448 22.95 -31.24 17.97
N SER A 449 22.72 -32.50 18.37
CA SER A 449 22.94 -33.18 19.68
C SER A 449 23.51 -34.60 19.50
N THR A 450 24.21 -35.10 20.51
CA THR A 450 24.70 -36.49 20.59
C THR A 450 23.57 -37.48 20.92
N ALA A 451 23.61 -38.66 20.30
CA ALA A 451 22.85 -39.83 20.74
C ALA A 451 23.79 -41.03 20.92
N ALA A 452 23.69 -41.71 22.07
CA ALA A 452 24.27 -43.01 22.34
C ALA A 452 23.26 -43.80 23.19
N ALA A 453 23.10 -45.10 22.92
CA ALA A 453 21.94 -45.86 23.39
C ALA A 453 22.21 -46.69 24.66
N SER A 454 21.17 -46.89 25.48
CA SER A 454 20.88 -48.12 26.26
C SER A 454 19.66 -47.95 27.19
N THR A 455 18.89 -48.96 27.63
CA THR A 455 18.60 -50.34 27.18
C THR A 455 17.36 -50.88 27.98
N THR A 456 16.61 -51.85 27.44
CA THR A 456 15.71 -52.86 28.11
C THR A 456 14.32 -52.56 28.76
N ILE A 457 13.37 -53.46 28.42
CA ILE A 457 12.26 -54.10 29.19
C ILE A 457 10.96 -53.32 29.55
N SER A 458 9.89 -53.62 28.80
CA SER A 458 8.57 -54.15 29.27
C SER A 458 7.67 -54.36 28.03
N SER A 459 7.00 -55.48 27.71
CA SER A 459 6.31 -56.55 28.47
C SER A 459 4.83 -56.26 28.82
N LEU A 460 3.92 -56.70 27.93
CA LEU A 460 2.48 -57.02 28.11
C LEU A 460 1.50 -55.92 28.61
N GLY A 461 0.45 -55.61 27.82
CA GLY A 461 -0.62 -54.68 28.27
C GLY A 461 -1.80 -54.38 27.30
N THR A 462 -2.66 -55.37 27.02
CA THR A 462 -4.14 -55.24 27.15
C THR A 462 -4.96 -54.15 26.37
N VAL A 463 -5.65 -54.59 25.29
CA VAL A 463 -7.12 -54.37 24.99
C VAL A 463 -7.68 -53.12 24.26
N LYS A 464 -8.42 -53.40 23.16
CA LYS A 464 -9.65 -52.79 22.55
C LYS A 464 -9.84 -51.27 22.32
N THR A 465 -9.91 -50.91 21.02
CA THR A 465 -11.00 -50.20 20.31
C THR A 465 -11.94 -49.18 21.00
N MET A 466 -12.00 -47.96 20.42
CA MET A 466 -13.12 -46.98 20.41
C MET A 466 -13.40 -46.25 21.75
N PRO A 467 -13.91 -44.99 21.78
CA PRO A 467 -14.97 -44.44 20.90
C PRO A 467 -14.79 -42.99 20.39
N SER A 468 -15.89 -42.45 19.88
CA SER A 468 -16.15 -41.13 19.28
C SER A 468 -16.59 -40.04 20.28
N LEU A 469 -17.09 -38.91 19.75
CA LEU A 469 -17.65 -37.71 20.40
C LEU A 469 -16.58 -36.62 20.74
N ASP A 470 -16.87 -35.32 20.66
CA ASP A 470 -18.15 -34.65 20.36
C ASP A 470 -17.98 -33.36 19.52
N ILE A 471 -19.05 -32.95 18.82
CA ILE A 471 -19.13 -31.66 18.11
C ILE A 471 -20.12 -30.77 18.86
N MET A 472 -19.65 -29.66 19.45
CA MET A 472 -20.55 -28.69 20.07
C MET A 472 -21.04 -27.62 19.06
N PRO A 473 -22.30 -27.16 19.18
CA PRO A 473 -23.00 -26.45 18.12
C PRO A 473 -22.83 -24.92 18.18
N GLN A 474 -23.02 -24.27 17.03
CA GLN A 474 -23.44 -22.87 16.99
C GLN A 474 -24.88 -22.78 17.50
N ARG A 475 -25.19 -21.76 18.31
CA ARG A 475 -26.56 -21.49 18.75
C ARG A 475 -27.33 -20.67 17.72
N GLU A 476 -28.64 -20.89 17.74
CA GLU A 476 -29.67 -20.18 17.00
C GLU A 476 -29.58 -18.66 17.21
N ASP A 477 -29.88 -17.92 16.14
CA ASP A 477 -30.59 -16.65 16.28
C ASP A 477 -31.95 -16.79 15.58
N LEU A 478 -32.98 -16.20 16.20
CA LEU A 478 -34.38 -16.63 16.02
C LEU A 478 -35.00 -16.18 14.70
N SER A 479 -35.75 -17.08 14.07
CA SER A 479 -36.73 -16.70 13.06
C SER A 479 -38.01 -16.19 13.73
N ILE A 480 -38.47 -14.98 13.36
CA ILE A 480 -39.80 -14.50 13.71
C ILE A 480 -40.71 -14.68 12.48
N SER A 481 -41.76 -15.46 12.66
CA SER A 481 -42.78 -15.70 11.64
C SER A 481 -43.99 -14.79 11.89
N SER A 482 -44.49 -14.15 10.82
CA SER A 482 -45.84 -13.61 10.74
C SER A 482 -46.55 -14.22 9.54
N ARG A 483 -47.74 -14.79 9.76
CA ARG A 483 -48.48 -15.65 8.83
C ARG A 483 -49.47 -14.87 7.95
N GLU A 484 -50.01 -15.57 6.95
CA GLU A 484 -51.40 -15.47 6.43
C GLU A 484 -51.82 -14.10 5.83
N SER A 485 -51.99 -14.00 4.49
CA SER A 485 -53.21 -14.28 3.70
C SER A 485 -54.34 -13.25 3.96
N ILE A 486 -55.10 -12.76 2.97
CA ILE A 486 -56.03 -13.46 2.05
C ILE A 486 -56.23 -12.64 0.73
N PRO A 487 -56.51 -13.27 -0.43
CA PRO A 487 -56.81 -12.59 -1.71
C PRO A 487 -58.32 -12.32 -1.95
N SER A 488 -58.68 -11.42 -2.88
CA SER A 488 -59.94 -11.50 -3.67
C SER A 488 -60.02 -10.51 -4.86
N PHE A 489 -61.02 -10.70 -5.73
CA PHE A 489 -61.49 -9.90 -6.90
C PHE A 489 -60.47 -9.69 -8.04
N THR A 490 -60.58 -10.25 -9.26
CA THR A 490 -61.72 -10.45 -10.23
C THR A 490 -62.25 -9.12 -10.81
N VAL A 491 -62.53 -8.98 -12.12
CA VAL A 491 -63.65 -9.59 -12.87
C VAL A 491 -63.46 -9.52 -14.41
N THR A 492 -63.52 -10.67 -15.12
CA THR A 492 -63.91 -10.92 -16.56
C THR A 492 -63.17 -10.22 -17.75
N SER A 493 -63.19 -10.72 -19.02
CA SER A 493 -63.42 -12.06 -19.65
C SER A 493 -63.24 -11.98 -21.19
N ILE A 494 -63.41 -13.13 -21.89
CA ILE A 494 -63.74 -13.35 -23.33
C ILE A 494 -62.58 -13.52 -24.35
N HIS A 495 -62.38 -14.79 -24.77
CA HIS A 495 -61.85 -15.32 -26.06
C HIS A 495 -60.39 -14.98 -26.48
N SER A 496 -59.67 -15.82 -27.26
CA SER A 496 -59.94 -17.20 -27.74
C SER A 496 -58.66 -17.94 -28.18
N HIS A 497 -58.73 -19.28 -28.23
CA HIS A 497 -57.83 -20.23 -28.91
C HIS A 497 -57.02 -19.71 -30.11
N VAL A 498 -55.75 -20.13 -30.24
CA VAL A 498 -55.30 -21.25 -31.11
C VAL A 498 -53.83 -21.65 -30.79
N SER A 499 -53.48 -22.89 -31.17
CA SER A 499 -52.31 -23.70 -30.87
C SER A 499 -50.91 -23.20 -31.32
N GLU A 500 -49.90 -23.50 -30.49
CA GLU A 500 -48.78 -24.43 -30.80
C GLU A 500 -47.88 -24.22 -32.05
N SER A 501 -46.62 -23.80 -31.84
CA SER A 501 -45.39 -24.48 -32.34
C SER A 501 -44.09 -23.72 -31.98
N ASP A 502 -42.96 -24.44 -32.07
CA ASP A 502 -41.61 -24.06 -31.59
C ASP A 502 -40.83 -23.03 -32.44
N ILE A 503 -39.61 -22.74 -31.97
CA ILE A 503 -38.40 -22.21 -32.66
C ILE A 503 -38.12 -20.71 -32.45
N VAL A 504 -37.01 -20.46 -31.75
CA VAL A 504 -36.29 -19.17 -31.69
C VAL A 504 -35.29 -19.11 -32.86
N PRO A 505 -35.26 -17.99 -33.60
CA PRO A 505 -33.98 -17.29 -33.79
C PRO A 505 -34.07 -15.79 -33.42
N GLU A 506 -32.93 -15.12 -33.44
CA GLU A 506 -32.80 -13.68 -33.21
C GLU A 506 -33.34 -12.88 -34.41
N ASP A 507 -34.18 -11.88 -34.15
CA ASP A 507 -34.22 -10.66 -34.96
C ASP A 507 -34.83 -9.50 -34.14
N SER A 508 -34.00 -8.49 -33.81
CA SER A 508 -34.36 -7.42 -32.86
C SER A 508 -34.37 -6.01 -33.48
N PHE A 509 -34.31 -5.92 -34.81
CA PHE A 509 -34.12 -4.65 -35.53
C PHE A 509 -35.38 -4.11 -36.21
N GLU A 510 -36.32 -4.96 -36.66
CA GLU A 510 -37.52 -4.50 -37.38
C GLU A 510 -38.52 -3.75 -36.47
N ALA A 511 -38.66 -4.19 -35.21
CA ALA A 511 -39.61 -3.64 -34.24
C ALA A 511 -39.43 -2.13 -33.98
N LEU A 512 -38.21 -1.60 -34.14
CA LEU A 512 -37.95 -0.17 -33.99
C LEU A 512 -38.60 0.66 -35.11
N THR A 513 -38.63 0.11 -36.34
CA THR A 513 -39.19 0.80 -37.51
C THR A 513 -40.72 0.87 -37.49
N ASP A 514 -41.38 -0.09 -36.86
CA ASP A 514 -42.85 -0.08 -36.74
C ASP A 514 -43.34 0.90 -35.68
N VAL A 515 -42.59 1.11 -34.59
CA VAL A 515 -42.87 2.19 -33.62
C VAL A 515 -42.71 3.56 -34.30
N GLU A 516 -41.69 3.75 -35.15
CA GLU A 516 -41.50 4.99 -35.90
C GLU A 516 -42.62 5.24 -36.92
N LYS A 517 -43.06 4.20 -37.65
CA LYS A 517 -44.24 4.27 -38.54
C LYS A 517 -45.52 4.62 -37.76
N GLN A 518 -45.76 4.01 -36.60
CA GLN A 518 -46.91 4.32 -35.75
C GLN A 518 -46.87 5.77 -35.24
N LEU A 519 -45.69 6.27 -34.84
CA LEU A 519 -45.52 7.67 -34.43
C LEU A 519 -45.76 8.64 -35.59
N ALA A 520 -45.33 8.32 -36.81
CA ALA A 520 -45.58 9.11 -38.01
C ALA A 520 -47.08 9.15 -38.38
N LEU A 521 -47.75 8.00 -38.34
CA LEU A 521 -49.21 7.91 -38.55
C LEU A 521 -49.98 8.68 -37.47
N SER A 522 -49.59 8.57 -36.20
CA SER A 522 -50.19 9.33 -35.09
C SER A 522 -50.05 10.85 -35.29
N LYS A 523 -48.87 11.33 -35.69
CA LYS A 523 -48.66 12.76 -36.04
C LYS A 523 -49.56 13.22 -37.19
N LEU A 524 -49.77 12.38 -38.21
CA LEU A 524 -50.64 12.68 -39.35
C LEU A 524 -52.11 12.71 -38.93
N GLU A 525 -52.57 11.76 -38.11
CA GLU A 525 -53.94 11.75 -37.56
C GLU A 525 -54.20 12.98 -36.68
N ILE A 526 -53.23 13.40 -35.86
CA ILE A 526 -53.31 14.62 -35.05
C ILE A 526 -53.40 15.88 -35.93
N GLN A 527 -52.54 16.02 -36.95
CA GLN A 527 -52.62 17.14 -37.90
C GLN A 527 -53.96 17.17 -38.64
N LYS A 528 -54.50 16.01 -39.01
CA LYS A 528 -55.79 15.85 -39.68
C LYS A 528 -56.98 16.15 -38.77
N SER A 529 -56.88 15.88 -37.45
CA SER A 529 -57.86 16.35 -36.47
C SER A 529 -57.83 17.87 -36.36
N ILE A 530 -56.64 18.46 -36.15
CA ILE A 530 -56.48 19.92 -36.06
C ILE A 530 -57.04 20.62 -37.32
N LEU A 531 -56.79 20.08 -38.51
CA LEU A 531 -57.34 20.63 -39.76
C LEU A 531 -58.88 20.52 -39.84
N LYS A 532 -59.45 19.43 -39.32
CA LYS A 532 -60.90 19.20 -39.24
C LYS A 532 -61.56 20.14 -38.22
N ASP A 533 -60.92 20.37 -37.09
CA ASP A 533 -61.41 21.24 -36.03
C ASP A 533 -61.33 22.72 -36.45
N LEU A 534 -60.29 23.12 -37.22
CA LEU A 534 -60.25 24.41 -37.92
C LEU A 534 -61.40 24.54 -38.94
N ALA A 535 -61.69 23.51 -39.74
CA ALA A 535 -62.78 23.54 -40.72
C ALA A 535 -64.18 23.63 -40.05
N LEU A 536 -64.37 22.99 -38.90
CA LEU A 536 -65.57 23.12 -38.07
C LEU A 536 -65.69 24.50 -37.44
N SER A 537 -64.58 25.10 -36.99
CA SER A 537 -64.55 26.48 -36.49
C SER A 537 -64.84 27.52 -37.60
N GLY A 538 -64.34 27.30 -38.81
CA GLY A 538 -64.48 28.24 -39.93
C GLY A 538 -65.87 28.26 -40.59
N THR A 539 -66.69 27.22 -40.39
CA THR A 539 -68.00 27.09 -41.08
C THR A 539 -69.17 27.75 -40.35
N GLY A 540 -68.97 28.28 -39.14
CA GLY A 540 -70.04 28.84 -38.30
C GLY A 540 -70.57 30.25 -38.67
N LEU A 541 -69.96 30.96 -39.63
CA LEU A 541 -70.18 32.41 -39.83
C LEU A 541 -70.92 32.84 -41.11
N HIS A 542 -71.38 31.91 -41.96
CA HIS A 542 -71.99 32.26 -43.27
C HIS A 542 -73.37 31.63 -43.52
N SER A 543 -74.41 32.14 -42.83
CA SER A 543 -75.81 31.82 -43.17
C SER A 543 -76.86 32.86 -42.70
N LYS A 544 -76.73 34.16 -43.06
CA LYS A 544 -77.85 35.14 -42.93
C LYS A 544 -77.70 36.46 -43.70
N SER A 545 -78.08 36.47 -44.99
CA SER A 545 -78.71 37.64 -45.65
C SER A 545 -79.21 37.26 -47.04
N ARG A 546 -80.52 37.36 -47.30
CA ARG A 546 -81.15 37.21 -48.63
C ARG A 546 -81.53 38.61 -49.15
N ALA A 547 -81.53 38.77 -50.47
CA ALA A 547 -81.59 40.07 -51.18
C ALA A 547 -82.97 40.74 -51.20
N GLU A 548 -83.01 41.95 -51.81
CA GLU A 548 -84.12 42.77 -52.37
C GLU A 548 -84.18 44.21 -51.78
N THR A 549 -84.32 45.33 -52.53
CA THR A 549 -84.02 45.70 -53.95
C THR A 549 -83.96 47.25 -54.16
N LEU A 550 -83.44 47.70 -55.32
CA LEU A 550 -83.71 48.97 -56.06
C LEU A 550 -82.92 50.30 -55.80
N GLU A 551 -81.92 50.50 -56.67
CA GLU A 551 -81.69 51.64 -57.59
C GLU A 551 -81.19 53.06 -57.17
N PRO A 552 -80.49 53.81 -58.07
CA PRO A 552 -79.70 55.00 -57.73
C PRO A 552 -80.02 56.27 -58.57
N SER A 553 -79.23 57.35 -58.37
CA SER A 553 -78.83 58.25 -59.49
C SER A 553 -77.60 59.13 -59.17
N SER A 554 -77.02 59.71 -60.22
CA SER A 554 -75.71 60.39 -60.22
C SER A 554 -75.76 61.77 -60.88
N LYS A 555 -74.79 62.66 -60.56
CA LYS A 555 -73.83 63.23 -61.54
C LYS A 555 -72.87 64.28 -60.95
N LEU A 556 -71.72 64.44 -61.64
CA LEU A 556 -70.74 65.52 -61.46
C LEU A 556 -71.17 66.78 -62.24
N LYS A 557 -70.53 67.93 -61.98
CA LYS A 557 -69.70 68.58 -63.03
C LYS A 557 -68.72 69.65 -62.53
N ILE A 558 -67.75 69.90 -63.40
CA ILE A 558 -66.49 70.67 -63.29
C ILE A 558 -66.25 71.23 -64.71
N SER A 559 -65.74 72.44 -64.96
CA SER A 559 -65.56 73.69 -64.19
C SER A 559 -65.13 74.78 -65.18
N GLU A 560 -65.30 76.08 -64.91
CA GLU A 560 -64.78 77.13 -65.82
C GLU A 560 -64.22 78.39 -65.13
N SER A 561 -63.44 79.18 -65.88
CA SER A 561 -62.51 80.20 -65.38
C SER A 561 -62.33 81.38 -66.34
N THR A 562 -62.20 82.62 -65.83
CA THR A 562 -61.49 83.77 -66.45
C THR A 562 -61.42 84.90 -65.40
N VAL A 563 -60.25 85.36 -64.93
CA VAL A 563 -59.33 86.38 -65.50
C VAL A 563 -59.94 87.80 -65.56
N GLY A 564 -59.45 88.73 -64.70
CA GLY A 564 -60.06 90.08 -64.54
C GLY A 564 -59.21 91.29 -64.06
N LYS A 565 -57.97 91.12 -63.61
CA LYS A 565 -56.83 92.11 -63.54
C LYS A 565 -57.01 93.55 -62.94
N ARG A 566 -56.11 93.90 -61.99
CA ARG A 566 -55.71 95.24 -61.46
C ARG A 566 -56.67 95.96 -60.49
N ARG A 567 -56.20 96.85 -59.58
CA ARG A 567 -54.89 97.54 -59.44
C ARG A 567 -54.10 97.21 -58.16
N GLU A 568 -52.82 97.59 -58.18
CA GLU A 568 -51.76 97.36 -57.19
C GLU A 568 -51.63 98.49 -56.13
N SER A 569 -50.98 98.18 -54.99
CA SER A 569 -50.21 99.13 -54.16
C SER A 569 -49.08 98.42 -53.40
N GLU A 570 -47.83 98.62 -53.86
CA GLU A 570 -46.56 98.16 -53.27
C GLU A 570 -46.11 99.14 -52.14
N GLU A 571 -45.11 98.94 -51.26
CA GLU A 571 -44.13 97.88 -50.90
C GLU A 571 -43.74 98.15 -49.39
N VAL A 572 -42.86 97.50 -48.61
CA VAL A 572 -41.77 96.48 -48.67
C VAL A 572 -41.86 95.68 -47.34
N GLY A 573 -41.47 94.41 -47.15
CA GLY A 573 -40.99 93.36 -48.06
C GLY A 573 -40.76 92.03 -47.30
N GLU A 574 -40.79 90.93 -48.04
CA GLU A 574 -40.81 89.51 -47.63
C GLU A 574 -39.49 88.79 -48.06
N VAL A 575 -39.10 87.53 -47.76
CA VAL A 575 -39.54 86.42 -46.87
C VAL A 575 -38.37 85.40 -46.70
N GLU A 576 -38.61 84.34 -45.93
CA GLU A 576 -37.91 83.03 -45.83
C GLU A 576 -37.59 82.35 -47.20
N SER A 577 -37.08 81.11 -47.39
CA SER A 577 -36.71 79.91 -46.60
C SER A 577 -35.93 78.95 -47.55
N LYS A 578 -35.05 78.04 -47.05
CA LYS A 578 -34.85 76.64 -47.55
C LYS A 578 -33.73 75.81 -46.88
N HIS A 579 -34.12 74.90 -45.98
CA HIS A 579 -33.95 73.42 -46.05
C HIS A 579 -32.77 72.76 -46.83
N SER A 580 -31.84 72.06 -46.14
CA SER A 580 -31.34 70.68 -46.50
C SER A 580 -30.30 70.03 -45.54
N LYS A 581 -30.67 68.89 -44.92
CA LYS A 581 -30.02 67.55 -44.82
C LYS A 581 -28.47 67.34 -44.89
N TYR A 582 -27.90 66.66 -43.85
CA TYR A 582 -26.74 65.69 -43.72
C TYR A 582 -25.39 65.94 -44.46
N GLU A 583 -24.19 65.45 -44.07
CA GLU A 583 -23.64 64.53 -43.02
C GLU A 583 -22.10 64.75 -42.86
N GLU A 584 -21.42 64.18 -41.83
CA GLU A 584 -19.97 63.78 -41.75
C GLU A 584 -18.84 64.88 -41.86
N ASP A 585 -17.60 64.80 -41.28
CA ASP A 585 -17.01 63.86 -40.29
C ASP A 585 -15.70 64.34 -39.55
N GLU A 586 -15.33 63.59 -38.49
CA GLU A 586 -13.99 63.24 -37.88
C GLU A 586 -12.93 64.20 -37.23
N ASP A 587 -12.21 63.60 -36.25
CA ASP A 587 -10.78 63.74 -35.81
C ASP A 587 -10.20 64.95 -35.00
N GLU A 588 -9.28 64.80 -34.01
CA GLU A 588 -8.82 63.66 -33.16
C GLU A 588 -7.87 64.08 -31.98
N LYS A 589 -7.57 63.16 -31.02
CA LYS A 589 -6.34 63.00 -30.14
C LYS A 589 -5.97 64.06 -29.04
N THR A 590 -5.25 63.80 -27.91
CA THR A 590 -4.87 62.61 -27.06
C THR A 590 -4.27 63.03 -25.66
N GLU A 591 -3.98 62.04 -24.76
CA GLU A 591 -3.18 62.10 -23.49
C GLU A 591 -3.86 62.77 -22.26
N GLY A 592 -3.62 62.49 -20.96
CA GLY A 592 -2.80 61.55 -20.15
C GLY A 592 -2.73 62.01 -18.65
N GLU A 593 -2.34 61.30 -17.55
CA GLU A 593 -2.01 59.89 -17.20
C GLU A 593 -2.08 59.67 -15.63
N GLU A 594 -2.43 58.45 -15.13
CA GLU A 594 -2.27 57.86 -13.74
C GLU A 594 -2.82 58.61 -12.47
N SER A 595 -2.98 58.07 -11.23
CA SER A 595 -2.55 56.83 -10.49
C SER A 595 -3.52 56.45 -9.30
N GLU A 596 -3.42 55.20 -8.79
CA GLU A 596 -3.80 54.52 -7.49
C GLU A 596 -4.78 55.16 -6.44
N GLY A 597 -5.54 54.43 -5.58
CA GLY A 597 -5.71 52.98 -5.32
C GLY A 597 -6.61 52.64 -4.08
N GLU A 598 -6.75 51.33 -3.77
CA GLU A 598 -7.31 50.68 -2.53
C GLU A 598 -8.84 50.70 -2.16
N LYS A 599 -9.19 49.94 -1.09
CA LYS A 599 -10.49 49.43 -0.56
C LYS A 599 -10.34 49.19 0.98
N PRO A 600 -11.38 48.87 1.79
CA PRO A 600 -12.79 49.27 1.83
C PRO A 600 -13.29 49.60 3.28
N GLU A 601 -14.62 49.72 3.48
CA GLU A 601 -15.42 49.34 4.68
C GLU A 601 -15.08 49.84 6.13
N ASN A 602 -15.88 50.82 6.57
CA ASN A 602 -16.92 50.76 7.65
C ASN A 602 -16.60 50.58 9.17
N GLU A 603 -17.24 51.45 9.98
CA GLU A 603 -17.76 51.35 11.39
C GLU A 603 -17.03 50.47 12.45
N GLU A 604 -16.56 51.00 13.59
CA GLU A 604 -17.30 51.39 14.83
C GLU A 604 -18.04 50.24 15.57
N ALA A 605 -18.15 50.17 16.91
CA ALA A 605 -17.30 50.64 18.03
C ALA A 605 -17.81 50.08 19.40
N GLN A 606 -16.90 49.57 20.27
CA GLN A 606 -17.00 49.51 21.76
C GLN A 606 -18.09 48.58 22.42
N LYS A 607 -17.74 47.72 23.40
CA LYS A 607 -17.90 47.81 24.90
C LYS A 607 -19.36 47.75 25.43
N GLN A 608 -19.73 47.26 26.62
CA GLN A 608 -19.07 46.74 27.86
C GLN A 608 -20.11 45.81 28.59
N GLU A 609 -19.78 44.70 29.26
CA GLU A 609 -19.31 44.50 30.67
C GLU A 609 -20.41 44.54 31.78
N LEU A 610 -20.18 43.84 32.92
CA LEU A 610 -20.99 43.67 34.17
C LEU A 610 -21.99 42.46 34.22
N VAL A 611 -22.36 41.84 35.37
CA VAL A 611 -21.68 41.36 36.62
C VAL A 611 -22.72 40.70 37.59
N THR A 612 -22.30 40.07 38.71
CA THR A 612 -23.06 39.32 39.77
C THR A 612 -23.49 37.90 39.39
N ASP A 613 -23.27 36.82 40.16
CA ASP A 613 -23.44 36.49 41.62
C ASP A 613 -24.91 36.15 41.99
N GLU A 614 -25.26 35.22 42.90
CA GLU A 614 -24.50 34.55 44.00
C GLU A 614 -24.99 33.07 44.25
N GLN A 615 -24.65 32.44 45.40
CA GLN A 615 -24.80 30.98 45.68
C GLN A 615 -25.67 30.61 46.91
N ALA A 616 -26.33 29.43 46.89
CA ALA A 616 -26.70 28.52 48.02
C ALA A 616 -27.44 27.28 47.43
N GLU A 617 -27.27 26.01 47.79
CA GLU A 617 -27.20 25.27 49.09
C GLU A 617 -28.54 25.15 49.87
N ASP A 618 -28.90 24.04 50.53
CA ASP A 618 -28.62 22.59 50.34
C ASP A 618 -29.59 21.73 51.22
N LYS A 619 -29.84 20.47 50.82
CA LYS A 619 -30.43 19.31 51.55
C LYS A 619 -31.90 19.32 52.12
N PRO A 620 -32.52 18.11 52.25
CA PRO A 620 -33.83 17.86 52.88
C PRO A 620 -33.74 17.10 54.23
N ILE A 621 -34.89 16.72 54.82
CA ILE A 621 -35.08 15.57 55.74
C ILE A 621 -36.56 15.13 55.78
N GLU A 622 -36.84 13.92 56.27
CA GLU A 622 -38.09 13.15 56.12
C GLU A 622 -39.04 13.17 57.35
N ASP A 623 -40.16 12.44 57.21
CA ASP A 623 -40.95 11.70 58.22
C ASP A 623 -42.17 12.28 58.99
N SER A 624 -43.32 11.67 58.64
CA SER A 624 -44.31 10.96 59.50
C SER A 624 -45.58 11.64 60.07
N ASP A 625 -46.61 10.79 60.22
CA ASP A 625 -47.78 10.82 61.12
C ASP A 625 -48.93 11.86 60.97
N ASN A 626 -49.85 11.60 60.02
CA ASN A 626 -51.16 10.91 60.20
C ASN A 626 -51.89 11.00 61.59
N PRO A 627 -53.24 10.84 61.72
CA PRO A 627 -54.39 10.94 60.79
C PRO A 627 -55.51 11.91 61.28
N ILE A 628 -56.71 11.93 60.63
CA ILE A 628 -58.10 11.81 61.21
C ILE A 628 -59.18 12.52 60.35
N ASP A 629 -60.24 11.77 59.98
CA ASP A 629 -61.69 12.09 59.74
C ASP A 629 -62.15 13.41 59.04
N GLN A 630 -63.29 13.50 58.32
CA GLN A 630 -64.37 12.54 57.93
C GLN A 630 -65.18 13.09 56.72
N ASP A 631 -66.14 12.30 56.23
CA ASP A 631 -67.38 12.72 55.51
C ASP A 631 -67.26 13.36 54.09
N ASP A 632 -68.14 13.12 53.11
CA ASP A 632 -69.33 12.23 53.03
C ASP A 632 -69.70 11.87 51.55
N LYS A 633 -70.56 10.85 51.39
CA LYS A 633 -71.46 10.51 50.26
C LYS A 633 -70.99 10.49 48.79
N THR A 634 -71.09 9.27 48.26
CA THR A 634 -71.48 8.95 46.88
C THR A 634 -72.89 9.45 46.50
N GLU A 635 -73.09 9.86 45.25
CA GLU A 635 -73.99 9.16 44.30
C GLU A 635 -73.46 9.33 42.87
#